data_AF-A0A2V6KET8-F1
#
_entry.id   AF-A0A2V6KET8-F1
#
_cell.length_a   1.000
_cell.length_b   1.000
_cell.length_c   1.000
_cell.angle_alpha   90.00
_cell.angle_beta   90.00
_cell.angle_gamma   90.00
#
_symmetry.space_group_name_H-M   'P 1'
#
loop_
_entity.id
_entity.type
_entity.pdbx_description
1 polymer ?
#
loop_
_entity_poly.entity_id
_entity_poly.type
_entity_poly.pdbx_seq_one_letter_code
_entity_poly.pdbx_strand_id
1 'polypeptide(L)' 'MDYGVQLGRRFRALKAWVVWRAFGREGLAARIREHLRLANLLADWIEIDSRFELAAPVVMPVVCFR' A
#
# COMPACT_ATOMS: atom_id res chain seq x y z
N MET A 1 9.12 31.28 0.23
CA MET A 1 7.96 30.38 0.02
C MET A 1 7.86 29.47 1.26
N ASP A 2 7.13 29.92 2.28
CA ASP A 2 7.00 29.26 3.60
C ASP A 2 5.72 28.43 3.70
N TYR A 3 5.61 27.38 2.89
CA TYR A 3 4.50 26.42 2.98
C TYR A 3 4.78 25.24 3.93
N GLY A 4 5.96 25.21 4.56
CA GLY A 4 6.38 24.10 5.40
C GLY A 4 6.87 24.59 6.75
N VAL A 5 6.54 23.84 7.80
CA VAL A 5 6.94 24.13 9.19
C VAL A 5 8.46 23.99 9.39
N GLN A 6 9.14 23.25 8.52
CA GLN A 6 10.55 22.89 8.72
C GLN A 6 11.52 24.03 8.34
N LEU A 7 12.37 24.44 9.29
CA LEU A 7 13.43 25.43 9.08
C LEU A 7 14.61 24.87 8.25
N GLY A 8 14.93 23.60 8.42
CA GLY A 8 15.86 22.84 7.57
C GLY A 8 15.15 21.61 6.99
N ARG A 9 15.34 21.33 5.69
CA ARG A 9 14.61 20.25 4.99
C ARG A 9 15.54 19.26 4.29
N ARG A 10 15.23 17.97 4.42
CA ARG A 10 15.88 16.89 3.65
C ARG A 10 15.36 16.89 2.21
N PHE A 11 16.19 16.46 1.24
CA PHE A 11 15.79 16.39 -0.17
C PHE A 11 14.92 15.15 -0.47
N ARG A 12 13.71 15.08 0.11
CA ARG A 12 12.80 13.93 -0.06
C ARG A 12 12.29 13.76 -1.49
N ALA A 13 12.27 14.82 -2.29
CA ALA A 13 11.82 14.78 -3.68
C ALA A 13 12.70 13.86 -4.55
N LEU A 14 14.01 13.75 -4.26
CA LEU A 14 14.89 12.84 -5.00
C LEU A 14 14.44 11.39 -4.85
N LYS A 15 14.02 10.97 -3.64
CA LYS A 15 13.53 9.60 -3.40
C LYS A 15 12.29 9.30 -4.24
N ALA A 16 11.32 10.21 -4.22
CA ALA A 16 10.11 10.08 -5.03
C ALA A 16 10.47 10.02 -6.52
N TRP A 17 11.30 10.95 -7.01
CA TRP A 17 11.72 11.02 -8.41
C TRP A 17 12.39 9.73 -8.90
N VAL A 18 13.30 9.14 -8.11
CA VAL A 18 13.94 7.85 -8.46
C VAL A 18 12.90 6.73 -8.57
N VAL A 19 11.93 6.65 -7.65
CA VAL A 19 10.84 5.66 -7.70
C VAL A 19 10.00 5.82 -8.98
N TRP A 20 9.58 7.04 -9.30
CA TRP A 20 8.82 7.32 -10.53
C TRP A 20 9.60 6.98 -11.79
N ARG A 21 10.91 7.29 -11.83
CA ARG A 21 11.79 6.98 -12.97
C ARG A 21 12.02 5.49 -13.14
N ALA A 22 12.17 4.74 -12.05
CA ALA A 22 12.45 3.31 -12.09
C ALA A 22 11.24 2.47 -12.50
N PHE A 23 10.06 2.80 -11.95
CA PHE A 23 8.86 1.97 -12.14
C PHE A 23 7.86 2.53 -13.15
N GLY A 24 7.91 3.83 -13.41
CA GLY A 24 6.89 4.52 -14.20
C GLY A 24 5.49 4.41 -13.58
N ARG A 25 4.50 4.95 -14.29
CA ARG A 25 3.09 4.91 -13.87
C ARG A 25 2.56 3.48 -13.84
N GLU A 26 2.84 2.71 -14.88
CA GLU A 26 2.31 1.35 -15.04
C GLU A 26 2.89 0.37 -14.03
N GLY A 27 4.21 0.44 -13.76
CA GLY A 27 4.85 -0.39 -12.75
C GLY A 27 4.37 -0.09 -11.34
N LEU A 28 4.14 1.19 -11.00
CA LEU A 28 3.54 1.55 -9.71
C LEU A 28 2.10 1.04 -9.59
N ALA A 29 1.28 1.22 -10.63
CA ALA A 29 -0.09 0.73 -10.63
C ALA A 29 -0.17 -0.81 -10.56
N ALA A 30 0.73 -1.51 -11.24
CA ALA A 30 0.83 -2.97 -11.19
C ALA A 30 1.17 -3.46 -9.77
N ARG A 31 2.10 -2.80 -9.08
CA ARG A 31 2.47 -3.14 -7.69
C ARG A 31 1.31 -2.93 -6.71
N ILE A 32 0.56 -1.84 -6.87
CA ILE A 32 -0.65 -1.59 -6.05
C ILE A 32 -1.70 -2.67 -6.30
N ARG A 33 -1.96 -3.02 -7.56
CA ARG A 33 -2.89 -4.11 -7.91
C ARG A 33 -2.44 -5.45 -7.34
N GLU A 34 -1.14 -5.74 -7.36
CA GLU A 34 -0.61 -6.97 -6.80
C GLU A 34 -0.79 -7.02 -5.28
N HIS A 35 -0.54 -5.93 -4.57
CA HIS A 35 -0.81 -5.88 -3.13
C HIS A 35 -2.31 -6.08 -2.81
N LEU A 36 -3.21 -5.53 -3.62
CA LEU A 36 -4.66 -5.76 -3.47
C LEU A 36 -5.03 -7.22 -3.77
N ARG A 37 -4.44 -7.82 -4.81
CA ARG A 37 -4.65 -9.24 -5.12
C ARG A 37 -4.21 -10.13 -3.96
N LEU A 38 -3.07 -9.84 -3.35
CA LEU A 38 -2.56 -10.57 -2.18
C LEU A 38 -3.44 -10.39 -0.94
N ALA A 39 -3.97 -9.18 -0.70
CA ALA A 39 -4.88 -8.95 0.41
C ALA A 39 -6.20 -9.71 0.25
N ASN A 40 -6.79 -9.72 -0.96
CA ASN A 40 -7.99 -10.51 -1.22
C ASN A 40 -7.73 -12.02 -1.11
N LEU A 41 -6.57 -12.50 -1.61
CA LEU A 41 -6.20 -13.91 -1.46
C LEU A 41 -6.13 -14.35 0.01
N LEU A 42 -5.56 -13.51 0.88
CA LEU A 42 -5.55 -13.80 2.32
C LEU A 42 -6.96 -13.76 2.92
N ALA A 43 -7.82 -12.85 2.47
CA ALA A 43 -9.20 -12.78 2.91
C ALA A 43 -9.97 -14.06 2.56
N ASP A 44 -9.81 -14.55 1.32
CA ASP A 44 -10.42 -15.82 0.88
C ASP A 44 -10.00 -16.98 1.77
N TRP A 45 -8.73 -17.04 2.18
CA TRP A 45 -8.25 -18.08 3.10
C TRP A 45 -8.85 -17.96 4.50
N ILE A 46 -9.03 -16.74 5.00
CA ILE A 46 -9.64 -16.49 6.31
C ILE A 46 -11.12 -16.87 6.30
N GLU A 47 -11.85 -16.54 5.23
CA GLU A 47 -13.28 -16.87 5.13
C GLU A 47 -13.56 -18.38 5.09
N ILE A 48 -12.62 -19.18 4.59
CA ILE A 48 -12.76 -20.64 4.50
C ILE A 48 -12.39 -21.33 5.83
N ASP A 49 -11.54 -20.74 6.65
CA ASP A 49 -11.04 -21.35 7.89
C ASP A 49 -11.86 -20.90 9.11
N SER A 50 -12.58 -21.84 9.73
CA SER A 50 -13.46 -21.56 10.87
C SER A 50 -12.75 -21.07 12.14
N ARG A 51 -11.42 -21.04 12.16
CA ARG A 51 -10.62 -20.55 13.29
C ARG A 51 -10.44 -19.04 13.28
N PHE A 52 -10.73 -18.38 12.16
CA PHE A 52 -10.51 -16.96 11.97
C PHE A 52 -11.78 -16.26 11.49
N GLU A 53 -11.85 -14.95 11.73
CA GLU A 53 -12.89 -14.10 11.14
C GLU A 53 -12.32 -12.76 10.69
N LEU A 54 -12.84 -12.22 9.59
CA LEU A 54 -12.53 -10.87 9.15
C LEU A 54 -13.10 -9.85 10.13
N ALA A 55 -12.24 -8.97 10.64
CA ALA A 55 -12.63 -7.91 11.57
C ALA A 55 -13.13 -6.64 10.86
N ALA A 56 -12.83 -6.49 9.56
CA ALA A 56 -13.29 -5.38 8.73
C ALA A 56 -13.25 -5.73 7.23
N PRO A 57 -14.00 -5.02 6.36
CA PRO A 57 -13.93 -5.20 4.91
C PRO A 57 -12.53 -4.89 4.34
N VAL A 58 -12.09 -5.69 3.35
CA VAL A 58 -10.80 -5.51 2.67
C VAL A 58 -10.93 -4.48 1.55
N VAL A 59 -10.68 -3.21 1.87
CA VAL A 59 -10.73 -2.07 0.92
C VAL A 59 -9.36 -1.53 0.50
N MET A 60 -8.30 -2.03 1.15
CA MET A 60 -6.91 -1.62 0.99
C MET A 60 -6.02 -2.87 1.07
N PRO A 61 -4.72 -2.79 0.70
CA PRO A 61 -3.80 -3.92 0.81
C PRO A 61 -3.38 -4.22 2.28
N VAL A 62 -4.37 -4.35 3.16
CA VAL A 62 -4.27 -4.63 4.59
C VAL A 62 -5.50 -5.45 4.97
N VAL A 63 -5.29 -6.55 5.70
CA VAL A 63 -6.36 -7.44 6.16
C VAL A 63 -6.39 -7.42 7.69
N CYS A 64 -7.53 -7.06 8.26
CA CYS A 64 -7.78 -7.10 9.70
C CYS A 64 -8.63 -8.33 10.02
N PHE A 65 -8.14 -9.22 10.88
CA PHE A 65 -8.81 -10.46 11.27
C PHE A 65 -8.49 -10.83 12.72
N ARG A 66 -9.25 -11.74 13.31
CA ARG A 66 -9.02 -12.27 14.66
C ARG A 66 -9.38 -13.75 14.75
#